data_AF-A0A6V8NSM7-F1
#
_entry.id   AF-A0A6V8NSM7-F1
#
_cell.length_a   1.000
_cell.length_b   1.000
_cell.length_c   1.000
_cell.angle_alpha   90.00
_cell.angle_beta   90.00
_cell.angle_gamma   90.00
#
_symmetry.space_group_name_H-M   'P 1'
#
loop_
_entity.id
_entity.type
_entity.pdbx_description
1 polymer ?
#
loop_
_entity_poly.entity_id
_entity_poly.type
_entity_poly.pdbx_seq_one_letter_code
_entity_poly.pdbx_strand_id
1 'polypeptide(L)'
;AILLATLNDWGWIHNVAYRVPYGTGQGIFLGFHPWVNPYNNDGNMLTKNTGLVEYLAGKYAGAKRLAWDDLESPEVDVQEFINTENNIIYVFVLTKETAAKTYKIWYTDLTGTAQSFDLTITARSAAVVGIENGAIRSTMIRAINDVDSLYTTPKLVSGSSLVEALTPSDIMLSRRSANKYIMSVTNVMSADKSTVVHLPLPTATGVVRVNSDGSSVSVPFTVVGSNIEFTAYDTQSGVAHYEINL
;
A
#
# COMPACT_ATOMS: atom_id res chain seq x y z
N ALA A 1 -20.88 13.09 12.70
CA ALA A 1 -20.43 13.92 11.57
C ALA A 1 -19.79 15.20 12.11
N ILE A 2 -18.65 15.61 11.53
CA ILE A 2 -18.02 16.92 11.80
C ILE A 2 -18.24 17.81 10.58
N LEU A 3 -18.70 19.03 10.81
CA LEU A 3 -18.59 20.12 9.85
C LEU A 3 -17.33 20.92 10.18
N LEU A 4 -16.39 20.99 9.24
CA LEU A 4 -15.23 21.86 9.31
C LEU A 4 -15.52 23.13 8.53
N ALA A 5 -15.49 24.28 9.20
CA ALA A 5 -15.65 25.57 8.56
C ALA A 5 -14.43 26.44 8.83
N THR A 6 -13.86 26.99 7.77
CA THR A 6 -12.82 28.03 7.84
C THR A 6 -13.50 29.39 7.64
N LEU A 7 -13.17 30.35 8.50
CA LEU A 7 -13.64 31.72 8.34
C LEU A 7 -12.61 32.48 7.51
N ASN A 8 -12.89 32.69 6.22
CA ASN A 8 -12.10 33.59 5.36
C ASN A 8 -12.38 35.05 5.75
N ASP A 9 -11.35 35.90 5.64
CA ASP A 9 -11.38 37.37 5.65
C ASP A 9 -11.39 38.14 6.97
N TRP A 10 -11.29 37.49 8.12
CA TRP A 10 -11.23 38.25 9.37
C TRP A 10 -9.78 38.24 9.84
N GLY A 11 -9.11 39.40 9.77
CA GLY A 11 -7.72 39.65 10.18
C GLY A 11 -7.44 39.46 11.67
N TRP A 12 -7.67 38.25 12.19
CA TRP A 12 -7.49 37.91 13.59
C TRP A 12 -6.06 37.42 13.77
N ILE A 13 -5.34 38.13 14.62
CA ILE A 13 -3.97 37.89 15.06
C ILE A 13 -3.93 36.68 16.05
N HIS A 14 -4.97 35.85 16.05
CA HIS A 14 -5.20 34.83 17.07
C HIS A 14 -5.61 33.51 16.42
N ASN A 15 -4.77 32.49 16.58
CA ASN A 15 -5.07 31.10 16.22
C ASN A 15 -6.12 30.55 17.19
N VAL A 16 -7.41 30.76 16.89
CA VAL A 16 -8.52 30.28 17.74
C VAL A 16 -9.28 29.17 17.04
N ALA A 17 -9.63 28.11 17.79
CA ALA A 17 -10.51 27.05 17.35
C ALA A 17 -11.69 26.92 18.32
N TYR A 18 -12.92 26.85 17.80
CA TYR A 18 -14.14 26.66 18.60
C TYR A 18 -14.85 25.36 18.24
N ARG A 19 -15.32 24.66 19.26
CA ARG A 19 -16.12 23.44 19.13
C ARG A 19 -17.54 23.73 19.56
N VAL A 20 -18.51 23.37 18.72
CA VAL A 20 -19.94 23.54 18.99
C VAL A 20 -20.64 22.19 18.87
N PRO A 21 -21.07 21.57 19.98
CA PRO A 21 -21.90 20.37 19.92
C PRO A 21 -23.32 20.71 19.43
N TYR A 22 -23.91 19.86 18.57
CA TYR A 22 -25.29 20.00 18.12
C TYR A 22 -25.92 18.62 17.88
N GLY A 23 -26.87 18.23 18.73
CA GLY A 23 -27.45 16.88 18.72
C GLY A 23 -26.37 15.80 18.92
N THR A 24 -26.33 14.80 18.04
CA THR A 24 -25.28 13.76 17.99
C THR A 24 -24.05 14.18 17.19
N GLY A 25 -24.05 15.38 16.60
CA GLY A 25 -22.97 15.93 15.78
C GLY A 25 -22.19 17.04 16.48
N GLN A 26 -21.10 17.49 15.83
CA GLN A 26 -20.25 18.57 16.33
C GLN A 26 -19.75 19.42 15.15
N GLY A 27 -19.73 20.74 15.30
CA GLY A 27 -19.05 21.66 14.40
C GLY A 27 -17.70 22.08 14.98
N ILE A 28 -16.67 22.14 14.14
CA ILE A 28 -15.36 22.68 14.49
C ILE A 28 -15.08 23.87 13.58
N PHE A 29 -14.92 25.03 14.21
CA PHE A 29 -14.62 26.28 13.53
C PHE A 29 -13.15 26.59 13.73
N LEU A 30 -12.41 26.65 12.63
CA LEU A 30 -11.01 27.09 12.63
C LEU A 30 -11.00 28.57 12.23
N GLY A 31 -10.56 29.43 13.14
CA GLY A 31 -10.35 30.86 12.89
C GLY A 31 -9.10 31.15 12.04
N PHE A 32 -8.49 30.12 11.47
CA PHE A 32 -7.35 30.20 10.57
C PHE A 32 -7.60 29.26 9.38
N HIS A 33 -6.98 29.56 8.24
CA HIS A 33 -7.02 28.67 7.08
C HIS A 33 -5.90 27.65 7.22
N PRO A 34 -6.20 26.38 7.53
CA PRO A 34 -5.15 25.45 7.90
C PRO A 34 -4.30 25.02 6.68
N TRP A 35 -4.82 25.21 5.45
CA TRP A 35 -4.14 24.84 4.20
C TRP A 35 -3.59 26.02 3.38
N VAL A 36 -3.75 27.27 3.85
CA VAL A 36 -3.30 28.46 3.11
C VAL A 36 -2.19 29.10 3.93
N ASN A 37 -1.14 29.51 3.23
CA ASN A 37 -0.05 30.28 3.80
C ASN A 37 -0.36 31.77 3.56
N PRO A 38 -0.91 32.52 4.54
CA PRO A 38 -1.24 33.92 4.30
C PRO A 38 0.01 34.79 4.13
N TYR A 39 1.18 34.42 4.68
CA TYR A 39 2.41 35.21 4.57
C TYR A 39 3.67 34.33 4.67
N ASN A 40 4.59 34.51 3.72
CA ASN A 40 5.85 33.77 3.46
C ASN A 40 6.84 33.54 4.63
N ASN A 41 6.49 33.81 5.89
CA ASN A 41 7.39 33.76 7.04
C ASN A 41 7.17 32.56 7.99
N ASP A 42 6.04 31.85 7.90
CA ASP A 42 5.71 30.76 8.84
C ASP A 42 6.12 29.36 8.35
N GLY A 43 6.88 29.23 7.26
CA GLY A 43 7.28 27.94 6.70
C GLY A 43 6.12 27.16 6.08
N ASN A 44 6.35 25.90 5.70
CA ASN A 44 5.36 25.07 5.01
C ASN A 44 4.22 24.64 5.96
N MET A 45 3.12 25.40 5.98
CA MET A 45 1.92 25.09 6.79
C MET A 45 1.28 23.74 6.44
N LEU A 46 1.48 23.24 5.21
CA LEU A 46 1.03 21.90 4.82
C LEU A 46 1.67 20.84 5.73
N THR A 47 2.98 20.92 5.93
CA THR A 47 3.73 20.00 6.79
C THR A 47 3.43 20.23 8.27
N LYS A 48 3.21 21.49 8.69
CA LYS A 48 2.89 21.81 10.10
C LYS A 48 1.52 21.33 10.54
N ASN A 49 0.57 21.25 9.61
CA ASN A 49 -0.81 20.83 9.89
C ASN A 49 -1.13 19.43 9.34
N THR A 50 -0.12 18.67 8.87
CA THR A 50 -0.27 17.24 8.56
C THR A 50 -0.86 16.54 9.78
N GLY A 51 -1.91 15.74 9.60
CA GLY A 51 -2.57 15.04 10.71
C GLY A 51 -3.62 15.87 11.46
N LEU A 52 -3.80 17.16 11.18
CA LEU A 52 -4.79 17.99 11.89
C LEU A 52 -6.22 17.49 11.64
N VAL A 53 -6.56 17.18 10.39
CA VAL A 53 -7.90 16.69 10.05
C VAL A 53 -8.14 15.33 10.69
N GLU A 54 -7.15 14.44 10.61
CA GLU A 54 -7.15 13.09 11.17
C GLU A 54 -7.32 13.15 12.69
N TYR A 55 -6.59 14.03 13.37
CA TYR A 55 -6.72 14.26 14.81
C TYR A 55 -8.13 14.74 15.18
N LEU A 56 -8.65 15.75 14.48
CA LEU A 56 -9.98 16.30 14.75
C LEU A 56 -11.06 15.25 14.48
N ALA A 57 -10.94 14.49 13.39
CA ALA A 57 -11.84 13.41 13.03
C ALA A 57 -11.82 12.28 14.08
N GLY A 58 -10.65 11.85 14.52
CA GLY A 58 -10.50 10.83 15.56
C GLY A 58 -11.07 11.28 16.89
N LYS A 59 -10.68 12.46 17.36
CA LYS A 59 -11.07 12.96 18.69
C LYS A 59 -12.55 13.32 18.79
N TYR A 60 -13.15 13.86 17.72
CA TYR A 60 -14.48 14.48 17.81
C TYR A 60 -15.56 13.81 16.96
N ALA A 61 -15.19 13.01 15.94
CA ALA A 61 -16.13 12.19 15.16
C ALA A 61 -16.01 10.69 15.49
N GLY A 62 -15.02 10.29 16.29
CA GLY A 62 -14.72 8.87 16.47
C GLY A 62 -14.28 8.21 15.16
N ALA A 63 -13.80 8.99 14.20
CA ALA A 63 -13.29 8.46 12.94
C ALA A 63 -11.99 7.71 13.24
N LYS A 64 -11.98 6.41 12.99
CA LYS A 64 -10.77 5.62 13.17
C LYS A 64 -9.91 5.81 11.93
N ARG A 65 -8.65 6.18 12.12
CA ARG A 65 -7.60 5.96 11.12
C ARG A 65 -7.33 4.46 11.16
N LEU A 66 -7.67 3.72 10.11
CA LEU A 66 -7.50 2.28 10.13
C LEU A 66 -6.26 1.82 9.35
N ALA A 67 -5.59 2.67 8.55
CA ALA A 67 -4.25 2.44 8.02
C ALA A 67 -3.36 3.70 7.99
N TRP A 68 -2.04 3.53 8.14
CA TRP A 68 -1.05 4.62 8.14
C TRP A 68 0.39 4.14 7.91
N ASP A 69 1.29 5.05 7.51
CA ASP A 69 2.73 4.79 7.50
C ASP A 69 3.41 5.31 8.79
N ASP A 70 4.47 4.64 9.24
CA ASP A 70 5.21 5.01 10.47
C ASP A 70 5.87 6.39 10.43
N LEU A 71 6.11 6.91 9.22
CA LEU A 71 6.85 8.15 9.02
C LEU A 71 5.93 9.36 8.92
N GLU A 72 4.61 9.13 8.82
CA GLU A 72 3.58 10.12 8.53
C GLU A 72 4.03 11.10 7.43
N SER A 73 4.68 10.56 6.39
CA SER A 73 5.24 11.39 5.33
C SER A 73 4.09 12.05 4.57
N PRO A 74 4.09 13.38 4.39
CA PRO A 74 3.06 14.05 3.58
C PRO A 74 3.10 13.63 2.11
N GLU A 75 4.18 12.96 1.69
CA GLU A 75 4.34 12.43 0.34
C GLU A 75 3.82 10.99 0.20
N VAL A 76 3.32 10.39 1.28
CA VAL A 76 2.77 9.03 1.29
C VAL A 76 1.31 9.10 1.69
N ASP A 77 0.46 8.62 0.80
CA ASP A 77 -0.96 8.42 1.08
C ASP A 77 -1.21 6.93 1.35
N VAL A 78 -1.87 6.65 2.47
CA VAL A 78 -2.27 5.31 2.86
C VAL A 78 -3.77 5.30 3.04
N GLN A 79 -4.44 4.53 2.20
CA GLN A 79 -5.89 4.35 2.26
C GLN A 79 -6.22 2.88 2.47
N GLU A 80 -7.45 2.62 2.87
CA GLU A 80 -7.89 1.26 3.11
C GLU A 80 -9.32 1.01 2.67
N PHE A 81 -9.59 -0.25 2.41
CA PHE A 81 -10.90 -0.75 2.10
C PHE A 81 -11.11 -2.09 2.80
N ILE A 82 -12.15 -2.17 3.61
CA ILE A 82 -12.50 -3.39 4.35
C ILE A 82 -13.62 -4.11 3.60
N ASN A 83 -13.34 -5.34 3.18
CA ASN A 83 -14.33 -6.28 2.68
C ASN A 83 -14.72 -7.26 3.80
N THR A 84 -15.74 -6.90 4.58
CA THR A 84 -16.21 -7.70 5.72
C THR A 84 -16.81 -9.04 5.30
N GLU A 85 -17.43 -9.13 4.13
CA GLU A 85 -18.04 -10.37 3.62
C GLU A 85 -17.00 -11.47 3.41
N ASN A 86 -15.82 -11.10 2.93
CA ASN A 86 -14.73 -12.04 2.66
C ASN A 86 -13.64 -11.99 3.73
N ASN A 87 -13.80 -11.17 4.78
CA ASN A 87 -12.82 -11.00 5.85
C ASN A 87 -11.43 -10.56 5.31
N ILE A 88 -11.44 -9.62 4.35
CA ILE A 88 -10.25 -9.09 3.69
C ILE A 88 -10.10 -7.59 3.99
N ILE A 89 -8.88 -7.17 4.30
CA ILE A 89 -8.51 -5.75 4.38
C ILE A 89 -7.57 -5.45 3.22
N TYR A 90 -7.91 -4.45 2.42
CA TYR A 90 -7.05 -3.91 1.39
C TYR A 90 -6.43 -2.62 1.88
N VAL A 91 -5.10 -2.53 1.82
CA VAL A 91 -4.35 -1.30 2.12
C VAL A 91 -3.72 -0.82 0.82
N PHE A 92 -4.07 0.40 0.42
CA PHE A 92 -3.54 1.10 -0.73
C PHE A 92 -2.47 2.06 -0.25
N VAL A 93 -1.30 2.00 -0.85
CA VAL A 93 -0.18 2.89 -0.54
C VAL A 93 0.22 3.60 -1.83
N LEU A 94 0.27 4.92 -1.80
CA LEU A 94 0.70 5.76 -2.91
C LEU A 94 1.81 6.67 -2.40
N THR A 95 2.99 6.61 -3.01
CA THR A 95 4.10 7.50 -2.64
C THR A 95 4.43 8.45 -3.79
N LYS A 96 4.71 9.71 -3.45
CA LYS A 96 5.26 10.74 -4.34
C LYS A 96 6.76 10.95 -4.11
N GLU A 97 7.34 10.23 -3.18
CA GLU A 97 8.77 10.30 -2.83
C GLU A 97 9.64 10.04 -4.06
N THR A 98 10.75 10.76 -4.15
CA THR A 98 11.66 10.73 -5.30
C THR A 98 12.73 9.63 -5.20
N ALA A 99 12.76 8.91 -4.08
CA ALA A 99 13.67 7.80 -3.84
C ALA A 99 12.90 6.56 -3.38
N ALA A 100 13.44 5.39 -3.71
CA ALA A 100 12.93 4.12 -3.19
C ALA A 100 13.05 4.07 -1.67
N LYS A 101 12.06 3.49 -1.00
CA LYS A 101 11.99 3.45 0.46
C LYS A 101 11.23 2.21 0.94
N THR A 102 11.59 1.76 2.13
CA THR A 102 10.79 0.78 2.88
C THR A 102 9.92 1.53 3.87
N TYR A 103 8.62 1.32 3.77
CA TYR A 103 7.62 1.84 4.69
C TYR A 103 7.16 0.73 5.60
N LYS A 104 7.10 1.01 6.89
CA LYS A 104 6.29 0.20 7.79
C LYS A 104 4.88 0.76 7.77
N ILE A 105 3.96 -0.03 7.24
CA ILE A 105 2.55 0.32 7.09
C ILE A 105 1.78 -0.41 8.17
N TRP A 106 1.04 0.35 8.95
CA TRP A 106 0.13 -0.16 9.95
C TRP A 106 -1.28 -0.21 9.41
N TYR A 107 -2.04 -1.18 9.91
CA TYR A 107 -3.46 -1.29 9.67
C TYR A 107 -4.16 -1.85 10.91
N THR A 108 -5.46 -1.60 11.03
CA THR A 108 -6.29 -2.15 12.09
C THR A 108 -7.02 -3.37 11.54
N ASP A 109 -6.81 -4.53 12.14
CA ASP A 109 -7.50 -5.75 11.74
C ASP A 109 -8.99 -5.72 12.11
N LEU A 110 -9.73 -6.74 11.67
CA LEU A 110 -11.18 -6.83 11.88
C LEU A 110 -11.57 -7.04 13.35
N THR A 111 -10.61 -7.36 14.22
CA THR A 111 -10.79 -7.43 15.68
C THR A 111 -10.57 -6.08 16.36
N GLY A 112 -10.06 -5.08 15.63
CA GLY A 112 -9.68 -3.79 16.16
C GLY A 112 -8.23 -3.73 16.66
N THR A 113 -7.41 -4.73 16.34
CA THR A 113 -6.00 -4.80 16.77
C THR A 113 -5.10 -4.20 15.69
N ALA A 114 -4.15 -3.35 16.11
CA ALA A 114 -3.15 -2.81 15.20
C ALA A 114 -2.16 -3.89 14.76
N GLN A 115 -1.95 -4.00 13.46
CA GLN A 115 -1.02 -4.89 12.78
C GLN A 115 -0.14 -4.07 11.84
N SER A 116 0.95 -4.65 11.35
CA SER A 116 1.82 -3.97 10.39
C SER A 116 2.41 -4.91 9.35
N PHE A 117 2.84 -4.34 8.23
CA PHE A 117 3.71 -4.97 7.25
C PHE A 117 4.77 -3.97 6.77
N ASP A 118 5.92 -4.49 6.35
CA ASP A 118 6.96 -3.70 5.71
C ASP A 118 6.81 -3.79 4.19
N LEU A 119 6.82 -2.65 3.53
CA LEU A 119 6.58 -2.51 2.10
C LEU A 119 7.72 -1.69 1.48
N THR A 120 8.53 -2.32 0.63
CA THR A 120 9.56 -1.66 -0.18
C THR A 120 8.99 -1.37 -1.56
N ILE A 121 8.94 -0.09 -1.91
CA ILE A 121 8.46 0.38 -3.21
C ILE A 121 9.40 1.42 -3.80
N THR A 122 9.33 1.56 -5.12
CA THR A 122 10.15 2.50 -5.89
C THR A 122 9.68 3.94 -5.69
N ALA A 123 10.50 4.91 -6.10
CA ALA A 123 10.08 6.31 -6.18
C ALA A 123 8.78 6.44 -6.99
N ARG A 124 7.85 7.31 -6.57
CA ARG A 124 6.60 7.59 -7.31
C ARG A 124 5.84 6.33 -7.73
N SER A 125 5.42 5.54 -6.75
CA SER A 125 4.83 4.21 -6.97
C SER A 125 3.56 4.00 -6.15
N ALA A 126 2.85 2.92 -6.48
CA ALA A 126 1.71 2.46 -5.71
C ALA A 126 1.85 0.99 -5.34
N ALA A 127 1.23 0.63 -4.23
CA ALA A 127 0.97 -0.74 -3.86
C ALA A 127 -0.47 -0.93 -3.38
N VAL A 128 -0.97 -2.14 -3.56
CA VAL A 128 -2.22 -2.61 -2.95
C VAL A 128 -1.90 -3.93 -2.26
N VAL A 129 -2.14 -4.01 -0.95
CA VAL A 129 -1.89 -5.21 -0.16
C VAL A 129 -3.22 -5.69 0.41
N GLY A 130 -3.63 -6.90 0.02
CA GLY A 130 -4.80 -7.58 0.56
C GLY A 130 -4.41 -8.58 1.64
N ILE A 131 -4.92 -8.39 2.85
CA ILE A 131 -4.69 -9.24 4.01
C ILE A 131 -5.98 -10.00 4.34
N GLU A 132 -5.88 -11.32 4.46
CA GLU A 132 -6.96 -12.21 4.90
C GLU A 132 -6.47 -12.96 6.14
N ASN A 133 -7.14 -12.80 7.29
CA ASN A 133 -6.75 -13.44 8.55
C ASN A 133 -5.27 -13.25 8.95
N GLY A 134 -4.71 -12.06 8.69
CA GLY A 134 -3.31 -11.73 8.99
C GLY A 134 -2.29 -12.30 7.99
N ALA A 135 -2.73 -13.00 6.93
CA ALA A 135 -1.87 -13.50 5.87
C ALA A 135 -2.01 -12.67 4.59
N ILE A 136 -0.92 -12.59 3.81
CA ILE A 136 -0.94 -11.94 2.49
C ILE A 136 -1.79 -12.78 1.54
N ARG A 137 -2.94 -12.25 1.14
CA ARG A 137 -3.83 -12.86 0.15
C ARG A 137 -3.52 -12.38 -1.27
N SER A 138 -3.27 -11.09 -1.40
CA SER A 138 -2.98 -10.46 -2.69
C SER A 138 -2.02 -9.31 -2.49
N THR A 139 -1.20 -9.04 -3.49
CA THR A 139 -0.42 -7.81 -3.54
C THR A 139 -0.27 -7.35 -4.99
N MET A 140 -0.27 -6.04 -5.19
CA MET A 140 0.25 -5.40 -6.39
C MET A 140 1.29 -4.40 -5.90
N ILE A 141 2.49 -4.45 -6.44
CA ILE A 141 3.51 -3.43 -6.23
C ILE A 141 3.94 -2.96 -7.62
N ARG A 142 3.69 -1.68 -7.91
CA ARG A 142 3.86 -1.13 -9.24
C ARG A 142 4.48 0.27 -9.23
N ALA A 143 5.49 0.51 -10.06
CA ALA A 143 5.94 1.85 -10.37
C ALA A 143 4.87 2.62 -11.17
N ILE A 144 4.51 3.85 -10.76
CA ILE A 144 3.49 4.65 -11.48
C ILE A 144 4.12 5.39 -12.66
N ASN A 145 5.42 5.65 -12.61
CA ASN A 145 6.15 6.29 -13.69
C ASN A 145 7.18 5.31 -14.25
N ASP A 146 6.92 4.81 -15.46
CA ASP A 146 7.84 3.91 -16.18
C ASP A 146 9.15 4.62 -16.64
N VAL A 147 9.34 5.89 -16.28
CA VAL A 147 10.29 6.81 -16.93
C VAL A 147 11.58 7.04 -16.14
N ASP A 148 11.65 6.65 -14.85
CA ASP A 148 12.83 6.89 -14.02
C ASP A 148 13.65 5.61 -13.81
N SER A 149 14.98 5.71 -13.96
CA SER A 149 15.98 4.64 -13.78
C SER A 149 16.14 4.15 -12.32
N LEU A 150 15.18 4.47 -11.46
CA LEU A 150 15.21 4.25 -10.01
C LEU A 150 14.28 3.10 -9.60
N TYR A 151 14.23 2.05 -10.40
CA TYR A 151 13.51 0.82 -10.06
C TYR A 151 14.22 0.10 -8.91
N THR A 152 13.46 -0.28 -7.90
CA THR A 152 13.89 -1.13 -6.79
C THR A 152 13.20 -2.49 -6.87
N THR A 153 13.77 -3.46 -6.17
CA THR A 153 13.16 -4.78 -5.98
C THR A 153 11.89 -4.63 -5.15
N PRO A 154 10.70 -5.01 -5.67
CA PRO A 154 9.47 -4.93 -4.88
C PRO A 154 9.54 -5.97 -3.76
N LYS A 155 9.23 -5.55 -2.53
CA LYS A 155 9.24 -6.43 -1.35
C LYS A 155 8.09 -6.10 -0.42
N LEU A 156 7.39 -7.13 0.04
CA LEU A 156 6.36 -7.08 1.05
C LEU A 156 6.64 -8.14 2.12
N VAL A 157 6.74 -7.71 3.37
CA VAL A 157 6.95 -8.59 4.53
C VAL A 157 5.82 -8.38 5.53
N SER A 158 5.08 -9.43 5.85
CA SER A 158 4.04 -9.40 6.89
C SER A 158 4.19 -10.61 7.81
N GLY A 159 4.64 -10.38 9.04
CA GLY A 159 5.05 -11.45 9.94
C GLY A 159 6.16 -12.31 9.31
N SER A 160 5.91 -13.61 9.14
CA SER A 160 6.81 -14.54 8.44
C SER A 160 6.56 -14.66 6.93
N SER A 161 5.54 -13.97 6.40
CA SER A 161 5.18 -14.03 4.99
C SER A 161 6.01 -13.04 4.18
N LEU A 162 6.59 -13.51 3.07
CA LEU A 162 7.41 -12.71 2.16
C LEU A 162 6.88 -12.82 0.73
N VAL A 163 6.60 -11.68 0.10
CA VAL A 163 6.45 -11.56 -1.36
C VAL A 163 7.57 -10.66 -1.87
N GLU A 164 8.41 -11.16 -2.77
CA GLU A 164 9.57 -10.41 -3.26
C GLU A 164 9.94 -10.84 -4.68
N ALA A 165 10.39 -9.89 -5.51
CA ALA A 165 11.15 -10.18 -6.73
C ALA A 165 12.58 -9.66 -6.56
N LEU A 166 13.59 -10.49 -6.82
CA LEU A 166 15.00 -10.17 -6.58
C LEU A 166 15.63 -9.24 -7.64
N THR A 167 14.84 -8.87 -8.65
CA THR A 167 15.22 -7.90 -9.68
C THR A 167 14.19 -6.78 -9.69
N PRO A 168 14.61 -5.52 -9.90
CA PRO A 168 13.66 -4.43 -10.04
C PRO A 168 12.63 -4.74 -11.13
N SER A 169 11.35 -4.67 -10.74
CA SER A 169 10.18 -5.12 -11.50
C SER A 169 8.89 -4.70 -10.80
N ASP A 170 7.75 -4.90 -11.46
CA ASP A 170 6.44 -4.88 -10.81
C ASP A 170 5.99 -6.31 -10.54
N ILE A 171 5.32 -6.55 -9.40
CA ILE A 171 4.76 -7.85 -9.05
C ILE A 171 3.28 -7.74 -8.71
N MET A 172 2.49 -8.64 -9.27
CA MET A 172 1.08 -8.80 -8.94
C MET A 172 0.85 -10.25 -8.54
N LEU A 173 0.28 -10.48 -7.37
CA LEU A 173 -0.09 -11.77 -6.84
C LEU A 173 -1.54 -11.69 -6.35
N SER A 174 -2.37 -12.65 -6.72
CA SER A 174 -3.74 -12.73 -6.23
C SER A 174 -4.18 -14.17 -6.06
N ARG A 175 -4.84 -14.46 -4.94
CA ARG A 175 -5.48 -15.76 -4.73
C ARG A 175 -6.76 -15.86 -5.56
N ARG A 176 -6.76 -16.73 -6.56
CA ARG A 176 -7.89 -17.01 -7.45
C ARG A 176 -8.93 -17.91 -6.79
N SER A 177 -8.49 -18.90 -6.01
CA SER A 177 -9.36 -19.84 -5.27
C SER A 177 -8.64 -20.38 -4.04
N ALA A 178 -9.32 -21.23 -3.25
CA ALA A 178 -8.72 -21.82 -2.05
C ALA A 178 -7.34 -22.45 -2.31
N ASN A 179 -7.14 -23.08 -3.47
CA ASN A 179 -5.94 -23.86 -3.79
C ASN A 179 -5.13 -23.28 -4.95
N LYS A 180 -5.37 -22.02 -5.35
CA LYS A 180 -4.70 -21.44 -6.51
C LYS A 180 -4.45 -19.95 -6.36
N TYR A 181 -3.22 -19.55 -6.68
CA TYR A 181 -2.80 -18.17 -6.88
C TYR A 181 -2.47 -17.92 -8.35
N ILE A 182 -2.69 -16.69 -8.80
CA ILE A 182 -2.19 -16.16 -10.06
C ILE A 182 -1.15 -15.10 -9.74
N MET A 183 -0.04 -15.12 -10.48
CA MET A 183 1.01 -14.12 -10.37
C MET A 183 1.42 -13.61 -11.75
N SER A 184 1.75 -12.32 -11.84
CA SER A 184 2.49 -11.75 -12.97
C SER A 184 3.64 -10.92 -12.45
N VAL A 185 4.72 -10.87 -13.24
CA VAL A 185 5.85 -9.98 -13.01
C VAL A 185 6.09 -9.22 -14.31
N THR A 186 6.11 -7.90 -14.26
CA THR A 186 6.30 -7.04 -15.45
C THR A 186 7.47 -6.10 -15.25
N ASN A 187 7.93 -5.47 -16.34
CA ASN A 187 8.96 -4.43 -16.30
C ASN A 187 10.27 -4.93 -15.64
N VAL A 188 10.68 -6.17 -15.95
CA VAL A 188 11.86 -6.79 -15.33
C VAL A 188 13.13 -6.17 -15.90
N MET A 189 13.98 -5.66 -15.00
CA MET A 189 15.18 -4.89 -15.36
C MET A 189 16.46 -5.74 -15.51
N SER A 190 16.34 -7.06 -15.68
CA SER A 190 17.47 -7.93 -16.05
C SER A 190 17.68 -7.99 -17.56
N ALA A 191 18.89 -8.41 -17.97
CA ALA A 191 19.23 -8.59 -19.39
C ALA A 191 18.40 -9.68 -20.08
N ASP A 192 18.05 -10.74 -19.35
CA ASP A 192 17.31 -11.90 -19.83
C ASP A 192 15.80 -11.83 -19.53
N LYS A 193 15.32 -10.69 -19.01
CA LYS A 193 13.91 -10.47 -18.64
C LYS A 193 13.38 -11.52 -17.67
N SER A 194 14.21 -11.91 -16.70
CA SER A 194 13.88 -12.86 -15.65
C SER A 194 14.25 -12.35 -14.26
N THR A 195 13.54 -12.86 -13.25
CA THR A 195 13.81 -12.58 -11.85
C THR A 195 13.49 -13.81 -11.00
N VAL A 196 14.15 -13.94 -9.85
CA VAL A 196 13.77 -14.92 -8.85
C VAL A 196 12.69 -14.31 -7.97
N VAL A 197 11.62 -15.07 -7.73
CA VAL A 197 10.49 -14.64 -6.91
C VAL A 197 10.38 -15.49 -5.66
N HIS A 198 10.17 -14.84 -4.52
CA HIS A 198 9.79 -15.47 -3.25
C HIS A 198 8.31 -15.26 -2.98
N LEU A 199 7.56 -16.34 -2.72
CA LEU A 199 6.15 -16.28 -2.33
C LEU A 199 5.89 -17.06 -1.02
N PRO A 200 4.96 -16.62 -0.16
CA PRO A 200 4.70 -17.23 1.14
C PRO A 200 3.77 -18.44 1.02
N LEU A 201 4.10 -19.37 0.13
CA LEU A 201 3.25 -20.50 -0.27
C LEU A 201 3.99 -21.83 -0.07
N PRO A 202 4.40 -22.20 1.16
CA PRO A 202 5.27 -23.35 1.40
C PRO A 202 4.60 -24.70 1.08
N THR A 203 3.26 -24.72 0.98
CA THR A 203 2.48 -25.89 0.59
C THR A 203 2.28 -26.01 -0.91
N ALA A 204 2.92 -25.18 -1.74
CA ALA A 204 2.71 -25.24 -3.17
C ALA A 204 3.03 -26.62 -3.74
N THR A 205 2.11 -27.15 -4.55
CA THR A 205 2.22 -28.45 -5.22
C THR A 205 2.68 -28.32 -6.66
N GLY A 206 2.60 -27.13 -7.26
CA GLY A 206 3.10 -26.88 -8.61
C GLY A 206 3.03 -25.42 -9.02
N VAL A 207 4.02 -25.00 -9.82
CA VAL A 207 4.04 -23.69 -10.49
C VAL A 207 3.96 -23.92 -12.00
N VAL A 208 3.02 -23.24 -12.65
CA VAL A 208 2.79 -23.33 -14.10
C VAL A 208 2.93 -21.96 -14.72
N ARG A 209 3.77 -21.83 -15.75
CA ARG A 209 3.83 -20.65 -16.61
C ARG A 209 2.83 -20.81 -17.74
N VAL A 210 1.89 -19.89 -17.85
CA VAL A 210 0.94 -19.81 -18.97
C VAL A 210 1.46 -18.76 -19.95
N ASN A 211 1.72 -19.15 -21.19
CA ASN A 211 2.20 -18.26 -22.23
C ASN A 211 1.03 -17.54 -22.92
N SER A 212 1.32 -16.46 -23.65
CA SER A 212 0.28 -15.66 -24.33
C SER A 212 -0.49 -16.42 -25.42
N ASP A 213 0.06 -17.52 -25.93
CA ASP A 213 -0.61 -18.43 -26.87
C ASP A 213 -1.52 -19.46 -26.18
N GLY A 214 -1.62 -19.41 -24.85
CA GLY A 214 -2.41 -20.34 -24.02
C GLY A 214 -1.68 -21.64 -23.67
N SER A 215 -0.49 -21.88 -24.22
CA SER A 215 0.33 -23.03 -23.81
C SER A 215 0.81 -22.89 -22.38
N SER A 216 1.01 -24.03 -21.71
CA SER A 216 1.39 -24.06 -20.29
C SER A 216 2.63 -24.92 -20.09
N VAL A 217 3.57 -24.44 -19.29
CA VAL A 217 4.85 -25.11 -19.00
C VAL A 217 5.05 -25.19 -17.49
N SER A 218 5.40 -26.37 -16.98
CA SER A 218 5.76 -26.51 -15.57
C SER A 218 7.05 -25.75 -15.26
N VAL A 219 7.05 -25.01 -14.17
CA VAL A 219 8.21 -24.24 -13.70
C VAL A 219 8.79 -24.96 -12.48
N PRO A 220 10.09 -25.31 -12.49
CA PRO A 220 10.75 -25.81 -11.29
C PRO A 220 10.72 -24.76 -10.18
N PHE A 221 10.45 -25.20 -8.96
CA PHE A 221 10.50 -24.35 -7.78
C PHE A 221 11.12 -25.11 -6.61
N THR A 222 11.63 -24.36 -5.64
CA THR A 222 12.20 -24.89 -4.40
C THR A 222 11.40 -24.36 -3.22
N VAL A 223 11.21 -25.18 -2.19
CA VAL A 223 10.67 -24.71 -0.90
C VAL A 223 11.83 -24.29 -0.01
N VAL A 224 11.85 -23.03 0.42
CA VAL A 224 12.89 -22.43 1.27
C VAL A 224 12.22 -21.85 2.52
N GLY A 225 12.29 -22.60 3.62
CA GLY A 225 11.63 -22.22 4.88
C GLY A 225 10.12 -22.15 4.71
N SER A 226 9.54 -20.97 4.96
CA SER A 226 8.10 -20.68 4.79
C SER A 226 7.73 -20.15 3.41
N ASN A 227 8.65 -20.15 2.45
CA ASN A 227 8.44 -19.60 1.11
C ASN A 227 8.73 -20.63 0.02
N ILE A 228 8.23 -20.35 -1.17
CA ILE A 228 8.72 -20.97 -2.41
C ILE A 228 9.56 -19.98 -3.19
N GLU A 229 10.52 -20.51 -3.94
CA GLU A 229 11.43 -19.78 -4.81
C GLU A 229 11.36 -20.36 -6.22
N PHE A 230 11.21 -19.51 -7.23
CA PHE A 230 11.33 -19.90 -8.65
C PHE A 230 11.69 -18.71 -9.54
N THR A 231 12.20 -19.00 -10.74
CA THR A 231 12.47 -17.99 -11.76
C THR A 231 11.20 -17.65 -12.54
N ALA A 232 10.81 -16.37 -12.51
CA ALA A 232 9.76 -15.80 -13.32
C ALA A 232 10.34 -14.90 -14.41
N TYR A 233 9.85 -15.07 -15.63
CA TYR A 233 10.10 -14.18 -16.77
C TYR A 233 9.05 -13.07 -16.84
N ASP A 234 9.46 -11.93 -17.36
CA ASP A 234 8.64 -10.76 -17.63
C ASP A 234 7.41 -11.12 -18.48
N THR A 235 6.21 -10.84 -18.00
CA THR A 235 4.97 -11.15 -18.71
C THR A 235 4.76 -10.28 -19.96
N GLN A 236 5.50 -9.18 -20.11
CA GLN A 236 5.53 -8.43 -21.37
C GLN A 236 6.30 -9.16 -22.48
N SER A 237 7.07 -10.21 -22.15
CA SER A 237 7.90 -10.97 -23.10
C SER A 237 7.23 -12.23 -23.69
N GLY A 238 5.91 -12.32 -23.61
CA GLY A 238 5.13 -13.45 -24.17
C GLY A 238 4.63 -14.48 -23.15
N VAL A 239 4.77 -14.16 -21.85
CA VAL A 239 4.16 -14.93 -20.76
C VAL A 239 2.88 -14.22 -20.33
N ALA A 240 1.74 -14.91 -20.25
CA ALA A 240 0.50 -14.31 -19.78
C ALA A 240 0.53 -14.13 -18.25
N HIS A 241 0.79 -15.22 -17.52
CA HIS A 241 0.85 -15.25 -16.06
C HIS A 241 1.42 -16.58 -15.55
N TYR A 242 1.62 -16.67 -14.24
CA TYR A 242 1.95 -17.88 -13.51
C TYR A 242 0.76 -18.33 -12.67
N GLU A 243 0.47 -19.62 -12.66
CA GLU A 243 -0.47 -20.24 -11.74
C GLU A 243 0.29 -21.05 -10.69
N ILE A 244 0.04 -20.77 -9.41
CA ILE A 244 0.64 -21.48 -8.28
C ILE A 244 -0.46 -22.30 -7.61
N ASN A 245 -0.33 -23.62 -7.65
CA ASN A 245 -1.26 -24.55 -7.03
C ASN A 245 -0.79 -24.88 -5.61
N LEU A 246 -1.72 -24.94 -4.66
CA LEU A 246 -1.50 -25.37 -3.27
C LEU A 246 -1.97 -26.80 -3.03
#